data_AF-R7W0L4-F1
#
_entry.id   AF-R7W0L4-F1
#
_cell.length_a   1.000
_cell.length_b   1.000
_cell.length_c   1.000
_cell.angle_alpha   90.00
_cell.angle_beta   90.00
_cell.angle_gamma   90.00
#
_symmetry.space_group_name_H-M   'P 1'
#
loop_
_entity.id
_entity.type
_entity.pdbx_description
1 polymer ?
#
loop_
_entity_poly.entity_id
_entity_poly.type
_entity_poly.pdbx_seq_one_letter_code
_entity_poly.pdbx_strand_id
1 'polypeptide(L)'
;MAESAAAAGQSSSGHARGVPVFVMMPLDTVRKDGSALNRRKAVQASLAALKSAGTAGIMVDVWWGIAESEGPGQYNFAGYIELMEMAKKAGLKVQAVMSFHQCGGNVGDSVNIPLPKWVTEEMDKDQDLAYTDRCGRRNYEYLSLGADTIPAP
;
A
#
# COMPACT_ATOMS: atom_id res chain seq x y z
N MET A 1 1.76 -53.15 31.15
CA MET A 1 2.12 -52.17 30.11
C MET A 1 1.85 -52.80 28.76
N ALA A 2 0.84 -52.31 28.05
CA ALA A 2 0.67 -52.48 26.61
C ALA A 2 -0.33 -51.39 26.19
N GLU A 3 0.21 -50.29 25.67
CA GLU A 3 -0.55 -49.15 25.17
C GLU A 3 -1.30 -49.52 23.89
N SER A 4 -2.61 -49.27 23.87
CA SER A 4 -3.42 -49.31 22.67
C SER A 4 -3.19 -48.01 21.90
N ALA A 5 -2.52 -48.09 20.75
CA ALA A 5 -2.25 -46.96 19.88
C ALA A 5 -3.56 -46.32 19.37
N ALA A 6 -3.66 -45.01 19.54
CA ALA A 6 -4.73 -44.18 19.00
C ALA A 6 -4.66 -44.17 17.46
N ALA A 7 -5.80 -44.40 16.81
CA ALA A 7 -5.97 -44.18 15.38
C ALA A 7 -5.93 -42.66 15.11
N ALA A 8 -4.80 -42.17 14.61
CA ALA A 8 -4.68 -40.82 14.08
C ALA A 8 -5.50 -40.74 12.78
N GLY A 9 -6.70 -40.15 12.87
CA GLY A 9 -7.44 -39.70 11.71
C GLY A 9 -6.60 -38.66 10.97
N GLN A 10 -6.02 -39.04 9.84
CA GLN A 10 -5.37 -38.12 8.92
C GLN A 10 -6.45 -37.21 8.34
N SER A 11 -6.59 -35.98 8.87
CA SER A 11 -7.35 -34.94 8.18
C SER A 11 -6.56 -34.58 6.94
N SER A 12 -7.00 -35.07 5.79
CA SER A 12 -6.53 -34.66 4.48
C SER A 12 -6.88 -33.18 4.26
N SER A 13 -6.02 -32.26 4.70
CA SER A 13 -6.07 -30.87 4.23
C SER A 13 -5.52 -30.85 2.81
N GLY A 14 -6.37 -31.25 1.87
CA GLY A 14 -6.14 -31.04 0.45
C GLY A 14 -5.81 -29.57 0.24
N HIS A 15 -4.56 -29.29 -0.13
CA HIS A 15 -4.17 -27.96 -0.58
C HIS A 15 -5.06 -27.64 -1.78
N ALA A 16 -5.98 -26.68 -1.60
CA ALA A 16 -6.79 -26.20 -2.70
C ALA A 16 -5.84 -25.70 -3.80
N ARG A 17 -5.86 -26.35 -4.97
CA ARG A 17 -5.06 -26.01 -6.17
C ARG A 17 -5.58 -24.74 -6.85
N GLY A 18 -5.90 -23.71 -6.09
CA GLY A 18 -6.43 -22.43 -6.59
C GLY A 18 -5.35 -21.37 -6.73
N VAL A 19 -5.52 -20.47 -7.70
CA VAL A 19 -4.72 -19.23 -7.78
C VAL A 19 -5.25 -18.27 -6.71
N PRO A 20 -4.41 -17.73 -5.81
CA PRO A 20 -4.87 -16.85 -4.73
C PRO A 20 -5.35 -15.51 -5.31
N VAL A 21 -6.55 -15.08 -4.89
CA VAL A 21 -7.14 -13.80 -5.29
C VAL A 21 -6.97 -12.76 -4.19
N PHE A 22 -6.48 -11.58 -4.55
CA PHE A 22 -6.34 -10.41 -3.69
C PHE A 22 -7.24 -9.29 -4.20
N VAL A 23 -7.76 -8.47 -3.29
CA VAL A 23 -8.62 -7.33 -3.64
C VAL A 23 -7.92 -6.03 -3.26
N MET A 24 -7.83 -5.10 -4.21
CA MET A 24 -7.28 -3.77 -3.99
C MET A 24 -8.18 -2.96 -3.05
N MET A 25 -7.57 -2.34 -2.04
CA MET A 25 -8.26 -1.41 -1.15
C MET A 25 -8.52 -0.08 -1.86
N PRO A 26 -9.53 0.71 -1.43
CA PRO A 26 -9.71 2.07 -1.93
C PRO A 26 -8.45 2.92 -1.78
N LEU A 27 -8.15 3.76 -2.78
CA LEU A 27 -6.95 4.61 -2.83
C LEU A 27 -6.81 5.53 -1.61
N ASP A 28 -7.95 5.96 -1.04
CA ASP A 28 -8.02 6.84 0.14
C ASP A 28 -8.21 6.08 1.47
N THR A 29 -7.84 4.80 1.55
CA THR A 29 -8.02 3.98 2.77
C THR A 29 -7.34 4.60 4.00
N VAL A 30 -6.15 5.19 3.83
CA VAL A 30 -5.42 5.89 4.89
C VAL A 30 -5.63 7.40 4.75
N ARG A 31 -5.75 8.09 5.89
CA ARG A 31 -5.84 9.56 5.91
C ARG A 31 -4.60 10.19 5.31
N LYS A 32 -4.75 11.38 4.71
CA LYS A 32 -3.65 12.12 4.09
C LYS A 32 -2.52 12.48 5.06
N ASP A 33 -2.83 12.61 6.34
CA ASP A 33 -1.86 12.87 7.41
C ASP A 33 -1.21 11.59 7.97
N GLY A 34 -1.55 10.41 7.45
CA GLY A 34 -1.04 9.11 7.88
C GLY A 34 -1.55 8.63 9.25
N SER A 35 -2.34 9.43 9.96
CA SER A 35 -2.66 9.23 11.39
C SER A 35 -3.59 8.04 11.67
N ALA A 36 -4.49 7.73 10.74
CA ALA A 36 -5.53 6.70 10.92
C ALA A 36 -6.17 6.30 9.58
N LEU A 37 -7.10 5.36 9.64
CA LEU A 37 -7.93 4.97 8.50
C LEU A 37 -9.07 5.95 8.22
N ASN A 38 -9.35 6.15 6.94
CA ASN A 38 -10.63 6.70 6.49
C ASN A 38 -11.71 5.62 6.60
N ARG A 39 -12.90 6.02 7.03
CA ARG A 39 -14.08 5.13 7.10
C ARG A 39 -13.78 3.78 7.79
N ARG A 40 -13.02 3.79 8.89
CA ARG A 40 -12.56 2.60 9.63
C ARG A 40 -13.62 1.49 9.80
N LYS A 41 -14.86 1.85 10.16
CA LYS A 41 -15.97 0.88 10.30
C LYS A 41 -16.32 0.19 8.99
N ALA A 42 -16.34 0.93 7.88
CA ALA A 42 -16.57 0.38 6.55
C ALA A 42 -15.41 -0.52 6.12
N VAL A 43 -14.16 -0.11 6.39
CA VAL A 43 -12.98 -0.96 6.14
C VAL A 43 -13.12 -2.29 6.90
N GLN A 44 -13.48 -2.25 8.18
CA GLN A 44 -13.69 -3.46 8.98
C GLN A 44 -14.77 -4.38 8.39
N ALA A 45 -15.91 -3.82 7.99
CA ALA A 45 -16.99 -4.56 7.34
C ALA A 45 -16.53 -5.19 6.01
N SER A 46 -15.80 -4.44 5.19
CA SER A 46 -15.24 -4.92 3.92
C SER A 46 -14.26 -6.08 4.12
N LEU A 47 -13.36 -6.00 5.11
CA LEU A 47 -12.42 -7.09 5.41
C LEU A 47 -13.15 -8.38 5.84
N ALA A 48 -14.20 -8.25 6.66
CA ALA A 48 -15.02 -9.40 7.05
C ALA A 48 -15.76 -10.02 5.85
N ALA A 49 -16.30 -9.19 4.96
CA ALA A 49 -16.97 -9.65 3.74
C ALA A 49 -15.99 -10.36 2.78
N LEU A 50 -14.81 -9.79 2.58
CA LEU A 50 -13.74 -10.37 1.74
C LEU A 50 -13.30 -11.73 2.27
N LYS A 51 -13.10 -11.85 3.59
CA LYS A 51 -12.77 -13.14 4.21
C LYS A 51 -13.86 -14.17 3.99
N SER A 52 -15.13 -13.78 4.14
CA SER A 52 -16.29 -14.65 3.94
C SER A 52 -16.43 -15.10 2.48
N ALA A 53 -16.03 -14.25 1.53
CA ALA A 53 -15.98 -14.56 0.10
C ALA A 53 -14.80 -15.49 -0.29
N GLY A 54 -13.91 -15.84 0.64
CA GLY A 54 -12.79 -16.76 0.40
C GLY A 54 -11.57 -16.12 -0.27
N THR A 55 -11.42 -14.80 -0.21
CA THR A 55 -10.23 -14.14 -0.76
C THR A 55 -8.98 -14.49 0.05
N ALA A 56 -7.82 -14.49 -0.61
CA ALA A 56 -6.54 -14.76 0.04
C ALA A 56 -6.03 -13.56 0.86
N GLY A 57 -6.39 -12.35 0.45
CA GLY A 57 -5.91 -11.13 1.08
C GLY A 57 -6.37 -9.85 0.40
N ILE A 58 -5.76 -8.76 0.82
CA ILE A 58 -5.92 -7.42 0.24
C ILE A 58 -4.61 -6.91 -0.35
N MET A 59 -4.72 -5.94 -1.26
CA MET A 59 -3.60 -5.14 -1.73
C MET A 59 -3.82 -3.69 -1.29
N VAL A 60 -2.77 -3.01 -0.84
CA VAL A 60 -2.81 -1.61 -0.43
C VAL A 60 -1.57 -0.86 -0.89
N ASP A 61 -1.78 0.33 -1.42
CA ASP A 61 -0.72 1.29 -1.70
C ASP A 61 -0.23 1.95 -0.41
N VAL A 62 1.05 1.80 -0.10
CA VAL A 62 1.74 2.59 0.92
C VAL A 62 2.33 3.81 0.23
N TRP A 63 1.56 4.89 0.23
CA TRP A 63 1.90 6.14 -0.45
C TRP A 63 3.08 6.84 0.22
N TRP A 64 4.14 7.09 -0.54
CA TRP A 64 5.30 7.83 -0.06
C TRP A 64 4.92 9.23 0.43
N GLY A 65 4.09 9.95 -0.33
CA GLY A 65 3.58 11.27 0.02
C GLY A 65 2.68 11.35 1.25
N ILE A 66 2.28 10.20 1.82
CA ILE A 66 1.62 10.14 3.14
C ILE A 66 2.63 9.69 4.20
N ALA A 67 3.34 8.60 3.93
CA ALA A 67 4.22 7.94 4.87
C ALA A 67 5.40 8.80 5.31
N GLU A 68 5.91 9.70 4.46
CA GLU A 68 7.06 10.57 4.73
C GLU A 68 6.75 12.03 4.38
N SER A 69 5.53 12.46 4.68
CA SER A 69 5.00 13.78 4.32
C SER A 69 5.69 14.96 5.03
N GLU A 70 6.06 14.78 6.30
CA GLU A 70 6.58 15.86 7.17
C GLU A 70 8.06 16.21 6.91
N GLY A 71 8.80 15.35 6.22
CA GLY A 71 10.18 15.61 5.86
C GLY A 71 11.04 14.35 5.75
N PRO A 72 12.28 14.48 5.28
CA PRO A 72 13.20 13.36 5.13
C PRO A 72 13.41 12.61 6.46
N GLY A 73 13.21 11.30 6.44
CA GLY A 73 13.34 10.42 7.60
C GLY A 73 12.22 10.52 8.63
N GLN A 74 11.20 11.36 8.40
CA GLN A 74 10.08 11.57 9.33
C GLN A 74 8.87 10.76 8.89
N TYR A 75 8.82 9.51 9.35
CA TYR A 75 7.79 8.57 8.91
C TYR A 75 6.55 8.53 9.82
N ASN A 76 5.37 8.56 9.21
CA ASN A 76 4.10 8.26 9.87
C ASN A 76 3.40 7.06 9.22
N PHE A 77 3.50 5.89 9.87
CA PHE A 77 2.85 4.66 9.43
C PHE A 77 1.61 4.28 10.25
N ALA A 78 1.10 5.15 11.13
CA ALA A 78 0.07 4.79 12.10
C ALA A 78 -1.20 4.18 11.45
N GLY A 79 -1.75 4.84 10.43
CA GLY A 79 -2.90 4.33 9.69
C GLY A 79 -2.62 3.03 8.93
N TYR A 80 -1.42 2.89 8.36
CA TYR A 80 -1.04 1.64 7.69
C TYR A 80 -0.94 0.48 8.69
N ILE A 81 -0.27 0.69 9.83
CA ILE A 81 -0.17 -0.32 10.91
C ILE A 81 -1.57 -0.74 11.36
N GLU A 82 -2.49 0.21 11.56
CA GLU A 82 -3.88 -0.08 11.89
C GLU A 82 -4.55 -0.99 10.86
N LEU A 83 -4.39 -0.72 9.56
CA LEU A 83 -4.90 -1.57 8.48
C LEU A 83 -4.30 -2.98 8.53
N MET A 84 -2.97 -3.09 8.68
CA MET A 84 -2.27 -4.37 8.73
C MET A 84 -2.76 -5.22 9.90
N GLU A 85 -2.96 -4.59 11.06
CA GLU A 85 -3.53 -5.27 12.22
C GLU A 85 -4.96 -5.74 11.98
N MET A 86 -5.80 -4.92 11.35
CA MET A 86 -7.18 -5.29 11.02
C MET A 86 -7.23 -6.47 10.03
N ALA A 87 -6.40 -6.44 8.98
CA ALA A 87 -6.30 -7.53 8.01
C ALA A 87 -5.79 -8.83 8.67
N LYS A 88 -4.77 -8.73 9.53
CA LYS A 88 -4.27 -9.86 10.32
C LYS A 88 -5.37 -10.45 11.21
N LYS A 89 -6.11 -9.62 11.93
CA LYS A 89 -7.24 -10.05 12.79
C LYS A 89 -8.36 -10.71 11.98
N ALA A 90 -8.59 -10.27 10.75
CA ALA A 90 -9.54 -10.89 9.82
C ALA A 90 -9.02 -12.19 9.16
N GLY A 91 -7.75 -12.57 9.37
CA GLY A 91 -7.14 -13.74 8.74
C GLY A 91 -6.93 -13.57 7.23
N LEU A 92 -6.62 -12.35 6.79
CA LEU A 92 -6.28 -11.98 5.41
C LEU A 92 -4.79 -11.66 5.30
N LYS A 93 -4.17 -12.04 4.18
CA LYS A 93 -2.81 -11.60 3.82
C LYS A 93 -2.85 -10.16 3.30
N VAL A 94 -1.70 -9.49 3.33
CA VAL A 94 -1.56 -8.15 2.74
C VAL A 94 -0.43 -8.13 1.71
N GLN A 95 -0.71 -7.58 0.54
CA GLN A 95 0.28 -7.14 -0.44
C GLN A 95 0.42 -5.63 -0.30
N ALA A 96 1.58 -5.17 0.18
CA ALA A 96 1.88 -3.76 0.31
C ALA A 96 2.68 -3.29 -0.91
N VAL A 97 2.14 -2.31 -1.64
CA VAL A 97 2.82 -1.68 -2.77
C VAL A 97 3.55 -0.45 -2.24
N MET A 98 4.88 -0.44 -2.33
CA MET A 98 5.68 0.74 -1.97
C MET A 98 5.51 1.79 -3.06
N SER A 99 4.58 2.72 -2.83
CA SER A 99 4.07 3.61 -3.87
C SER A 99 4.85 4.92 -3.85
N PHE A 100 6.04 4.87 -4.45
CA PHE A 100 6.92 6.03 -4.67
C PHE A 100 6.47 6.92 -5.83
N HIS A 101 5.18 6.89 -6.17
CA HIS A 101 4.56 7.67 -7.24
C HIS A 101 3.36 8.46 -6.72
N GLN A 102 2.97 9.50 -7.45
CA GLN A 102 1.73 10.24 -7.23
C GLN A 102 0.49 9.38 -7.53
N CYS A 103 -0.53 9.49 -6.70
CA CYS A 103 -1.88 9.00 -7.00
C CYS A 103 -2.73 10.11 -7.61
N GLY A 104 -3.34 9.83 -8.77
CA GLY A 104 -4.22 10.76 -9.47
C GLY A 104 -3.46 11.88 -10.18
N GLY A 105 -4.16 12.95 -10.55
CA GLY A 105 -3.61 14.10 -11.29
C GLY A 105 -4.39 14.46 -12.56
N ASN A 106 -5.41 13.68 -12.91
CA ASN A 106 -6.28 13.89 -14.05
C ASN A 106 -7.61 14.52 -13.64
N VAL A 107 -8.25 15.18 -14.62
CA VAL A 107 -9.60 15.74 -14.45
C VAL A 107 -10.58 14.61 -14.13
N GLY A 108 -11.17 14.65 -12.93
CA GLY A 108 -12.15 13.66 -12.46
C GLY A 108 -11.63 12.67 -11.41
N ASP A 109 -10.33 12.71 -11.08
CA ASP A 109 -9.79 11.88 -10.01
C ASP A 109 -10.36 12.28 -8.65
N SER A 110 -10.89 11.31 -7.91
CA SER A 110 -11.47 11.52 -6.57
C SER A 110 -10.43 11.60 -5.46
N VAL A 111 -9.18 11.23 -5.75
CA VAL A 111 -8.06 11.17 -4.83
C VAL A 111 -6.84 11.75 -5.51
N ASN A 112 -6.18 12.70 -4.84
CA ASN A 112 -4.89 13.25 -5.24
C ASN A 112 -3.92 13.14 -4.05
N ILE A 113 -2.85 12.35 -4.25
CA ILE A 113 -1.77 12.12 -3.29
C ILE A 113 -0.46 12.36 -4.04
N PRO A 114 0.14 13.56 -3.95
CA PRO A 114 1.41 13.86 -4.60
C PRO A 114 2.58 13.10 -3.96
N LEU A 115 3.77 13.19 -4.56
CA LEU A 115 5.03 12.90 -3.87
C LEU A 115 5.16 13.77 -2.60
N PRO A 116 6.03 13.41 -1.62
CA PRO A 116 6.27 14.28 -0.48
C PRO A 116 6.66 15.69 -0.91
N LYS A 117 6.16 16.70 -0.20
CA LYS A 117 6.34 18.11 -0.58
C LYS A 117 7.82 18.48 -0.70
N TRP A 118 8.65 18.00 0.23
CA TRP A 118 10.08 18.22 0.24
C TRP A 118 10.77 17.65 -1.00
N VAL A 119 10.26 16.57 -1.59
CA VAL A 119 10.78 16.00 -2.85
C VAL A 119 10.41 16.90 -4.02
N THR A 120 9.14 17.32 -4.11
CA THR A 120 8.69 18.19 -5.20
C THR A 120 9.40 19.54 -5.18
N GLU A 121 9.76 20.04 -3.99
CA GLU A 121 10.57 21.26 -3.85
C GLU A 121 12.01 21.08 -4.37
N GLU A 122 12.61 19.90 -4.23
CA GLU A 122 13.91 19.61 -4.87
C GLU A 122 13.78 19.47 -6.39
N MET A 123 12.71 18.85 -6.88
CA MET A 123 12.41 18.78 -8.33
C MET A 123 12.18 20.16 -8.96
N ASP A 124 11.67 21.12 -8.18
CA ASP A 124 11.54 22.51 -8.64
C ASP A 124 12.88 23.24 -8.72
N LYS A 125 13.86 22.87 -7.88
CA LYS A 125 15.23 23.42 -7.94
C LYS A 125 16.03 22.78 -9.07
N ASP A 126 15.90 21.48 -9.25
CA ASP A 126 16.52 20.70 -10.31
C ASP A 126 15.47 19.87 -11.07
N GLN A 127 15.01 20.42 -12.19
CA GLN A 127 13.98 19.78 -13.01
C GLN A 127 14.45 18.52 -13.73
N ASP A 128 15.76 18.22 -13.75
CA ASP A 128 16.26 16.98 -14.34
C ASP A 128 16.04 15.76 -13.42
N LEU A 129 15.59 16.00 -12.18
CA LEU A 129 15.02 14.98 -11.30
C LEU A 129 13.67 14.44 -11.80
N ALA A 130 12.97 15.14 -12.70
CA ALA A 130 11.69 14.73 -13.25
C ALA A 130 11.85 14.00 -14.59
N TYR A 131 10.96 13.04 -14.88
CA TYR A 131 10.85 12.52 -16.24
C TYR A 131 10.46 13.64 -17.20
N THR A 132 11.11 13.66 -18.36
CA THR A 132 11.00 14.78 -19.30
C THR A 132 10.80 14.27 -20.71
N ASP A 133 9.79 14.80 -21.39
CA ASP A 133 9.53 14.44 -22.78
C ASP A 133 10.40 15.27 -23.75
N ARG A 134 10.32 14.94 -25.05
CA ARG A 134 11.08 15.63 -26.09
C ARG A 134 10.76 17.13 -26.21
N CYS A 135 9.58 17.55 -25.76
CA CYS A 135 9.14 18.95 -25.79
C CYS A 135 9.56 19.72 -24.53
N GLY A 136 10.27 19.08 -23.58
CA GLY A 136 10.69 19.69 -22.33
C GLY A 136 9.60 19.71 -21.25
N ARG A 137 8.50 18.97 -21.42
CA ARG A 137 7.45 18.85 -20.40
C ARG A 137 7.92 17.90 -19.30
N ARG A 138 7.79 18.34 -18.05
CA ARG A 138 8.21 17.60 -16.85
C ARG A 138 7.03 16.84 -16.24
N ASN A 139 7.22 15.57 -15.89
CA ASN A 139 6.27 14.76 -15.13
C ASN A 139 6.73 14.64 -13.67
N TYR A 140 5.90 15.13 -12.76
CA TYR A 140 6.15 15.16 -11.30
C TYR A 140 5.54 13.96 -10.56
N GLU A 141 4.99 12.98 -11.29
CA GLU A 141 4.40 11.78 -10.68
C GLU A 141 5.43 10.82 -10.10
N TYR A 142 6.70 10.89 -10.52
CA TYR A 142 7.77 9.99 -10.08
C TYR A 142 9.15 10.63 -10.32
N LEU A 143 10.17 10.21 -9.56
CA LEU A 143 11.56 10.62 -9.78
C LEU A 143 12.18 9.89 -10.98
N SER A 144 12.82 10.62 -11.89
CA SER A 144 13.49 10.02 -13.04
C SER A 144 14.48 8.94 -12.61
N LEU A 145 14.52 7.80 -13.32
CA LEU A 145 15.53 6.76 -13.10
C LEU A 145 16.96 7.27 -13.24
N GLY A 146 17.15 8.41 -13.94
CA GLY A 146 18.45 9.07 -14.04
C GLY A 146 18.99 9.59 -12.70
N ALA A 147 18.11 9.72 -11.69
CA ALA A 147 18.45 10.18 -10.36
C ALA A 147 18.71 9.03 -9.34
N ASP A 148 18.57 7.76 -9.74
CA ASP A 148 18.67 6.60 -8.82
C ASP A 148 19.97 6.54 -8.02
N THR A 149 21.08 7.03 -8.58
CA THR A 149 22.41 7.03 -7.95
C THR A 149 22.92 8.43 -7.63
N ILE A 150 22.10 9.46 -7.82
CA ILE A 150 22.46 10.82 -7.45
C ILE A 150 22.22 10.96 -5.95
N PRO A 151 23.21 11.45 -5.16
CA PRO A 151 22.98 11.72 -3.75
C PRO A 151 21.78 12.64 -3.57
N ALA A 152 20.87 12.26 -2.67
CA ALA A 152 19.81 13.16 -2.25
C ALA A 152 20.45 14.43 -1.63
N PRO A 153 19.97 15.63 -1.99
CA PRO A 153 20.51 16.89 -1.47
C PRO A 153 20.36 17.04 0.06
#